data_AF-A0ABD2QHX6-F1
#
_entry.id   AF-A0ABD2QHX6-F1
#
_cell.length_a   1.000
_cell.length_b   1.000
_cell.length_c   1.000
_cell.angle_alpha   90.00
_cell.angle_beta   90.00
_cell.angle_gamma   90.00
#
_symmetry.space_group_name_H-M   'P 1'
#
loop_
_entity.id
_entity.type
_entity.pdbx_description
1 polymer ?
#
loop_
_entity_poly.entity_id
_entity_poly.type
_entity_poly.pdbx_seq_one_letter_code
_entity_poly.pdbx_strand_id
1 'polypeptide(L)'
;MSDNVATATEHVDAYFEYTRIVGEDDNGRPFTEQEFEAYKKRVTPMRLNNRIYVAYCNPQYIECVQVGPETQCFCQHKYIQHKTDFEEIPAKRPIEQKCKNCACKSFRLMPKFTAIPARCHCKHEPSNHSVIIPNKCEKAGCNCQSYRTSATCMCGIPDSEHFMLSETKMERKQRGMPIGRPTIYQAMGGLTGFNSLAPGQIRMDRTGAGQALTEEEINAPISSQNHPFLRAFAEVLEPQGECRI
;
A
#
# COMPACT_ATOMS: atom_id res chain seq x y z
N MET A 1 21.57 8.17 -39.09
CA MET A 1 21.39 8.02 -37.63
C MET A 1 20.11 8.76 -37.30
N SER A 2 18.99 8.05 -37.35
CA SER A 2 17.69 8.59 -36.98
C SER A 2 17.62 8.58 -35.47
N ASP A 3 17.73 9.75 -34.86
CA ASP A 3 17.42 9.93 -33.45
C ASP A 3 16.01 9.40 -33.22
N ASN A 4 15.90 8.33 -32.45
CA ASN A 4 14.61 7.70 -32.14
C ASN A 4 13.95 8.59 -31.10
N VAL A 5 13.30 9.67 -31.56
CA VAL A 5 12.65 10.65 -30.69
C VAL A 5 11.45 9.96 -30.04
N ALA A 6 11.50 9.83 -28.72
CA ALA A 6 10.39 9.31 -27.95
C ALA A 6 9.10 10.11 -28.23
N THR A 7 8.02 9.39 -28.45
CA THR A 7 6.68 9.92 -28.66
C THR A 7 6.16 10.59 -27.38
N ALA A 8 5.20 11.51 -27.54
CA ALA A 8 4.56 12.16 -26.39
C ALA A 8 3.96 11.14 -25.39
N THR A 9 3.45 10.01 -25.88
CA THR A 9 2.94 8.91 -25.05
C THR A 9 4.04 8.28 -24.21
N GLU A 10 5.22 8.02 -24.78
CA GLU A 10 6.35 7.42 -24.05
C GLU A 10 6.84 8.33 -22.92
N HIS A 11 6.83 9.66 -23.11
CA HIS A 11 7.15 10.60 -22.04
C HIS A 11 6.12 10.60 -20.91
N VAL A 12 4.83 10.50 -21.24
CA VAL A 12 3.75 10.41 -20.24
C VAL A 12 3.85 9.10 -19.46
N ASP A 13 4.12 7.98 -20.14
CA ASP A 13 4.30 6.68 -19.50
C ASP A 13 5.52 6.68 -18.56
N ALA A 14 6.65 7.25 -19.01
CA ALA A 14 7.85 7.41 -18.18
C ALA A 14 7.59 8.25 -16.92
N TYR A 15 6.83 9.35 -17.05
CA TYR A 15 6.42 10.17 -15.90
C TYR A 15 5.61 9.35 -14.88
N PHE A 16 4.59 8.62 -15.34
CA PHE A 16 3.78 7.79 -14.43
C PHE A 16 4.57 6.62 -13.83
N GLU A 17 5.47 6.00 -14.58
CA GLU A 17 6.36 4.97 -14.04
C GLU A 17 7.24 5.54 -12.93
N TYR A 18 7.88 6.68 -13.18
CA TYR A 18 8.68 7.39 -12.19
C TYR A 18 7.85 7.69 -10.94
N THR A 19 6.70 8.36 -11.07
CA THR A 19 5.86 8.74 -9.92
C THR A 19 5.37 7.51 -9.15
N ARG A 20 5.05 6.39 -9.80
CA ARG A 20 4.58 5.18 -9.11
C ARG A 20 5.70 4.42 -8.41
N ILE A 21 6.91 4.41 -8.97
CA ILE A 21 8.05 3.71 -8.37
C ILE A 21 8.68 4.56 -7.27
N VAL A 22 8.92 5.85 -7.52
CA VAL A 22 9.59 6.74 -6.58
C VAL A 22 8.62 7.28 -5.53
N GLY A 23 7.38 7.57 -5.93
CA GLY A 23 6.36 8.17 -5.07
C GLY A 23 6.83 9.51 -4.50
N GLU A 24 7.01 9.59 -3.19
CA GLU A 24 7.49 10.80 -2.49
C GLU A 24 8.91 10.64 -1.90
N ASP A 25 9.69 9.63 -2.34
CA ASP A 25 11.05 9.38 -1.83
C ASP A 25 12.12 10.34 -2.37
N ASP A 26 11.80 11.15 -3.38
CA ASP A 26 12.72 12.09 -4.01
C ASP A 26 12.86 13.42 -3.26
N ASN A 27 12.15 13.57 -2.13
CA ASN A 27 12.14 14.78 -1.29
C ASN A 27 11.86 16.07 -2.08
N GLY A 28 11.07 15.97 -3.16
CA GLY A 28 10.69 17.12 -3.99
C GLY A 28 11.70 17.51 -5.05
N ARG A 29 12.81 16.78 -5.21
CA ARG A 29 13.77 16.95 -6.30
C ARG A 29 13.77 15.69 -7.18
N PRO A 30 13.30 15.78 -8.44
CA PRO A 30 13.33 14.64 -9.34
C PRO A 30 14.74 14.03 -9.48
N PHE A 31 14.83 12.70 -9.47
CA PHE A 31 16.08 12.01 -9.71
C PHE A 31 16.58 12.24 -11.14
N THR A 32 17.90 12.23 -11.29
CA THR A 32 18.53 11.99 -12.59
C THR A 32 18.25 10.56 -13.06
N GLU A 33 18.44 10.29 -14.35
CA GLU A 33 18.24 8.97 -14.93
C GLU A 33 19.08 7.89 -14.23
N GLN A 34 20.36 8.18 -13.97
CA GLN A 34 21.27 7.29 -13.24
C GLN A 34 20.81 7.02 -11.80
N GLU A 35 20.34 8.06 -11.08
CA GLU A 35 19.80 7.91 -9.73
C GLU A 35 18.50 7.07 -9.73
N PHE A 36 17.63 7.27 -10.72
CA PHE A 36 16.39 6.50 -10.87
C PHE A 36 16.65 5.03 -11.17
N GLU A 37 17.58 4.70 -12.09
CA GLU A 37 17.96 3.33 -12.38
C GLU A 37 18.55 2.62 -11.15
N ALA A 38 19.46 3.29 -10.44
CA ALA A 38 20.04 2.77 -9.21
C ALA A 38 18.96 2.54 -8.13
N TYR A 39 18.04 3.49 -7.97
CA TYR A 39 16.90 3.38 -7.06
C TYR A 39 16.02 2.18 -7.43
N LYS A 40 15.65 2.05 -8.72
CA LYS A 40 14.82 0.96 -9.25
C LYS A 40 15.45 -0.40 -9.00
N LYS A 41 16.75 -0.55 -9.27
CA LYS A 41 17.50 -1.79 -9.04
C LYS A 41 17.51 -2.19 -7.56
N ARG A 42 17.63 -1.22 -6.66
CA ARG A 42 17.60 -1.43 -5.21
C ARG A 42 16.21 -1.83 -4.70
N VAL A 43 15.14 -1.12 -5.09
CA VAL A 43 13.81 -1.33 -4.51
C VAL A 43 13.03 -2.49 -5.11
N THR A 44 13.32 -2.87 -6.36
CA THR A 44 12.60 -3.94 -7.07
C THR A 44 12.59 -5.27 -6.32
N PRO A 45 13.74 -5.90 -6.01
CA PRO A 45 13.73 -7.20 -5.33
C PRO A 45 13.11 -7.10 -3.92
N MET A 46 13.37 -6.00 -3.21
CA MET A 46 12.81 -5.74 -1.89
C MET A 46 11.28 -5.66 -1.94
N ARG A 47 10.68 -4.90 -2.87
CA ARG A 47 9.23 -4.74 -2.95
C ARG A 47 8.51 -6.00 -3.44
N LEU A 48 9.16 -6.77 -4.32
CA LEU A 48 8.58 -8.04 -4.79
C LEU A 48 8.52 -9.09 -3.68
N ASN A 49 9.52 -9.12 -2.80
CA ASN A 49 9.64 -10.14 -1.74
C ASN A 49 9.02 -9.70 -0.40
N ASN A 50 9.23 -8.44 -0.02
CA ASN A 50 8.94 -7.93 1.33
C ASN A 50 7.77 -6.94 1.38
N ARG A 51 6.89 -6.94 0.37
CA ARG A 51 5.67 -6.15 0.41
C ARG A 51 4.82 -6.50 1.64
N ILE A 52 4.41 -5.48 2.37
CA ILE A 52 3.46 -5.59 3.48
C ILE A 52 2.06 -5.24 2.98
N TYR A 53 1.12 -6.18 3.16
CA TYR A 53 -0.29 -6.00 2.88
C TYR A 53 -0.97 -5.39 4.10
N VAL A 54 -1.57 -4.22 3.92
CA VAL A 54 -2.19 -3.46 5.00
C VAL A 54 -3.68 -3.29 4.71
N ALA A 55 -4.51 -3.69 5.66
CA ALA A 55 -5.96 -3.62 5.55
C ALA A 55 -6.59 -3.22 6.87
N TYR A 56 -7.74 -2.55 6.80
CA TYR A 56 -8.59 -2.25 7.94
C TYR A 56 -9.70 -3.28 8.01
N CYS A 57 -9.72 -4.06 9.09
CA CYS A 57 -10.53 -5.27 9.22
C CYS A 57 -11.53 -5.15 10.36
N ASN A 58 -12.70 -5.74 10.19
CA ASN A 58 -13.65 -5.96 11.29
C ASN A 58 -13.21 -7.16 12.16
N PRO A 59 -13.86 -7.43 13.31
CA PRO A 59 -13.54 -8.55 14.19
C PRO A 59 -13.60 -9.94 13.53
N GLN A 60 -14.34 -10.08 12.43
CA GLN A 60 -14.44 -11.31 11.63
C GLN A 60 -13.39 -11.40 10.52
N TYR A 61 -12.34 -10.57 10.55
CA TYR A 61 -11.26 -10.52 9.56
C TYR A 61 -11.70 -10.17 8.13
N ILE A 62 -12.88 -9.56 7.98
CA ILE A 62 -13.32 -8.98 6.72
C ILE A 62 -12.58 -7.65 6.53
N GLU A 63 -11.84 -7.55 5.42
CA GLU A 63 -11.09 -6.34 5.04
C GLU A 63 -12.05 -5.29 4.46
N CYS A 64 -12.56 -4.41 5.33
CA CYS A 64 -13.47 -3.32 4.95
C CYS A 64 -12.80 -2.25 4.09
N VAL A 65 -11.49 -2.02 4.28
CA VAL A 65 -10.68 -1.11 3.45
C VAL A 65 -9.30 -1.74 3.19
N GLN A 66 -8.90 -1.81 1.92
CA GLN A 66 -7.52 -2.11 1.56
C GLN A 66 -6.74 -0.79 1.45
N VAL A 67 -5.62 -0.71 2.18
CA VAL A 67 -4.82 0.51 2.21
C VAL A 67 -4.00 0.62 0.93
N GLY A 68 -4.16 1.71 0.20
CA GLY A 68 -3.36 2.07 -0.97
C GLY A 68 -2.53 3.33 -0.74
N PRO A 69 -1.77 3.80 -1.75
CA PRO A 69 -0.82 4.89 -1.60
C PRO A 69 -1.47 6.19 -1.11
N GLU A 70 -2.66 6.49 -1.61
CA GLU A 70 -3.45 7.69 -1.30
C GLU A 70 -4.33 7.56 -0.05
N THR A 71 -4.38 6.38 0.58
CA THR A 71 -5.23 6.18 1.75
C THR A 71 -4.70 7.00 2.93
N GLN A 72 -5.59 7.78 3.55
CA GLN A 72 -5.25 8.71 4.62
C GLN A 72 -5.18 8.03 5.98
N CYS A 73 -4.06 8.22 6.66
CA CYS A 73 -3.82 7.81 8.04
C CYS A 73 -4.50 8.77 9.04
N PHE A 74 -4.70 8.33 10.28
CA PHE A 74 -5.12 9.17 11.41
C PHE A 74 -4.21 10.39 11.60
N CYS A 75 -2.91 10.26 11.30
CA CYS A 75 -1.98 11.39 11.32
C CYS A 75 -2.13 12.37 10.14
N GLN A 76 -3.19 12.22 9.34
CA GLN A 76 -3.55 13.01 8.16
C GLN A 76 -2.64 12.84 6.94
N HIS A 77 -1.50 12.18 7.08
CA HIS A 77 -0.62 11.79 5.97
C HIS A 77 -1.14 10.58 5.20
N LYS A 78 -0.71 10.44 3.96
CA LYS A 78 -1.03 9.32 3.07
C LYS A 78 -0.17 8.10 3.37
N TYR A 79 -0.61 6.91 3.00
CA TYR A 79 0.19 5.68 3.20
C TYR A 79 1.54 5.73 2.49
N ILE A 80 1.65 6.42 1.35
CA ILE A 80 2.91 6.65 0.64
C ILE A 80 3.97 7.40 1.47
N GLN A 81 3.51 8.17 2.46
CA GLN A 81 4.34 8.91 3.41
C GLN A 81 4.71 8.08 4.66
N HIS A 82 4.30 6.82 4.72
CA HIS A 82 4.69 5.87 5.75
C HIS A 82 5.81 4.94 5.25
N LYS A 83 6.47 4.25 6.18
CA LYS A 83 7.43 3.20 5.86
C LYS A 83 6.69 2.03 5.22
N THR A 84 6.90 1.88 3.92
CA THR A 84 6.32 0.80 3.10
C THR A 84 7.36 -0.20 2.60
N ASP A 85 8.62 0.23 2.57
CA ASP A 85 9.77 -0.55 2.17
C ASP A 85 10.49 -1.16 3.38
N PHE A 86 10.77 -2.46 3.30
CA PHE A 86 11.40 -3.24 4.36
C PHE A 86 12.47 -4.15 3.75
N GLU A 87 13.74 -3.89 4.07
CA GLU A 87 14.86 -4.78 3.70
C GLU A 87 14.73 -6.14 4.38
N GLU A 88 14.34 -6.12 5.66
CA GLU A 88 13.98 -7.31 6.43
C GLU A 88 12.62 -7.10 7.09
N ILE A 89 11.78 -8.14 7.06
CA ILE A 89 10.45 -8.09 7.67
C ILE A 89 10.59 -8.24 9.19
N PRO A 90 10.10 -7.27 9.99
CA PRO A 90 10.16 -7.38 11.45
C PRO A 90 9.40 -8.62 11.95
N ALA A 91 9.94 -9.34 12.93
CA ALA A 91 9.24 -10.48 13.55
C ALA A 91 8.06 -10.04 14.45
N LYS A 92 8.18 -8.87 15.09
CA LYS A 92 7.13 -8.33 15.97
C LYS A 92 5.89 -7.92 15.16
N ARG A 93 4.70 -8.29 15.65
CA ARG A 93 3.40 -7.89 15.10
C ARG A 93 2.71 -6.85 16.02
N PRO A 94 1.93 -5.90 15.46
CA PRO A 94 1.82 -5.59 14.04
C PRO A 94 3.13 -4.99 13.48
N ILE A 95 3.33 -5.10 12.16
CA ILE A 95 4.50 -4.51 11.48
C ILE A 95 4.32 -2.99 11.48
N GLU A 96 5.18 -2.26 12.18
CA GLU A 96 5.05 -0.80 12.32
C GLU A 96 5.41 -0.06 11.02
N GLN A 97 4.42 0.60 10.39
CA GLN A 97 4.65 1.55 9.29
C GLN A 97 4.77 2.97 9.84
N LYS A 98 5.97 3.37 10.24
CA LYS A 98 6.24 4.73 10.78
C LYS A 98 6.03 5.80 9.71
N CYS A 99 5.43 6.93 10.08
CA CYS A 99 5.32 8.08 9.18
C CYS A 99 6.68 8.81 9.06
N LYS A 100 7.01 9.30 7.87
CA LYS A 100 8.23 10.08 7.62
C LYS A 100 8.11 11.53 8.13
N ASN A 101 6.89 12.05 8.20
CA ASN A 101 6.61 13.48 8.41
C ASN A 101 6.09 13.82 9.82
N CYS A 102 5.87 12.82 10.71
CA CYS A 102 5.40 13.06 12.07
C CYS A 102 5.74 11.89 13.01
N ALA A 103 5.44 12.04 14.32
CA ALA A 103 5.69 11.03 15.35
C ALA A 103 4.78 9.78 15.29
N CYS A 104 4.01 9.59 14.21
CA CYS A 104 3.12 8.44 14.04
C CYS A 104 3.91 7.15 13.84
N LYS A 105 3.72 6.17 14.72
CA LYS A 105 4.49 4.91 14.73
C LYS A 105 3.96 3.83 13.79
N SER A 106 2.66 3.84 13.50
CA SER A 106 2.02 2.81 12.68
C SER A 106 0.87 3.42 11.92
N PHE A 107 0.63 2.95 10.69
CA PHE A 107 -0.51 3.39 9.92
C PHE A 107 -1.81 2.99 10.63
N ARG A 108 -2.75 3.92 10.74
CA ARG A 108 -4.11 3.70 11.25
C ARG A 108 -5.06 4.41 10.32
N LEU A 109 -6.05 3.71 9.79
CA LEU A 109 -7.04 4.34 8.92
C LEU A 109 -7.73 5.49 9.65
N MET A 110 -7.91 6.63 8.99
CA MET A 110 -8.73 7.71 9.52
C MET A 110 -10.21 7.26 9.51
N PRO A 111 -10.91 7.22 10.66
CA PRO A 111 -12.34 6.95 10.69
C PRO A 111 -13.08 8.05 9.93
N LYS A 112 -13.87 7.68 8.93
CA LYS A 112 -14.64 8.63 8.11
C LYS A 112 -16.12 8.26 8.17
N PHE A 113 -16.95 9.28 8.32
CA PHE A 113 -18.37 9.18 7.98
C PHE A 113 -18.50 9.70 6.55
N THR A 114 -18.75 8.79 5.62
CA THR A 114 -18.68 9.06 4.17
C THR A 114 -17.31 9.65 3.77
N ALA A 115 -17.25 10.90 3.35
CA ALA A 115 -16.01 11.58 2.96
C ALA A 115 -15.38 12.42 4.10
N ILE A 116 -16.10 12.63 5.21
CA ILE A 116 -15.72 13.56 6.26
C ILE A 116 -15.10 12.78 7.43
N PRO A 117 -13.93 13.19 7.96
CA PRO A 117 -13.37 12.59 9.16
C PRO A 117 -14.38 12.62 10.32
N ALA A 118 -14.60 11.48 10.95
CA ALA A 118 -15.55 11.40 12.06
C ALA A 118 -15.05 12.26 13.22
N ARG A 119 -15.96 12.92 13.94
CA ARG A 119 -15.57 13.69 15.13
C ARG A 119 -15.41 12.76 16.32
N CYS A 120 -14.56 13.18 17.26
CA CYS A 120 -14.45 12.53 18.55
C CYS A 120 -15.72 12.80 19.40
N HIS A 121 -15.98 12.00 20.43
CA HIS A 121 -17.03 12.27 21.42
C HIS A 121 -16.88 13.63 22.11
N CYS A 122 -15.64 14.15 22.23
CA CYS A 122 -15.38 15.52 22.70
C CYS A 122 -15.76 16.61 21.67
N LYS A 123 -16.34 16.22 20.52
CA LYS A 123 -16.80 17.07 19.40
C LYS A 123 -15.69 17.74 18.58
N HIS A 124 -14.43 17.56 18.96
CA HIS A 124 -13.29 18.02 18.17
C HIS A 124 -12.94 17.05 17.04
N GLU A 125 -12.32 17.58 16.00
CA GLU A 125 -11.84 16.80 14.86
C GLU A 125 -10.66 15.89 15.24
N PRO A 126 -10.42 14.80 14.47
CA PRO A 126 -9.26 13.92 14.66
C PRO A 126 -7.93 14.68 14.63
N SER A 127 -7.84 15.73 13.80
CA SER A 127 -6.68 16.62 13.67
C SER A 127 -6.29 17.33 14.97
N ASN A 128 -7.21 17.46 15.92
CA ASN A 128 -6.96 18.06 17.23
C ASN A 128 -6.58 17.03 18.31
N HIS A 129 -6.24 15.81 17.90
CA HIS A 129 -5.78 14.76 18.79
C HIS A 129 -4.36 14.37 18.44
N SER A 130 -3.57 14.04 19.45
CA SER A 130 -2.20 13.58 19.29
C SER A 130 -2.15 12.38 18.34
N VAL A 131 -1.14 12.30 17.49
CA VAL A 131 -0.92 11.13 16.61
C VAL A 131 -0.43 9.89 17.40
N ILE A 132 0.00 10.10 18.65
CA ILE A 132 0.49 9.06 19.56
C ILE A 132 -0.69 8.51 20.35
N ILE A 133 -0.81 7.17 20.41
CA ILE A 133 -1.82 6.44 21.17
C ILE A 133 -1.65 6.76 22.67
N PRO A 134 -2.72 7.08 23.42
CA PRO A 134 -4.15 6.85 23.13
C PRO A 134 -4.86 7.95 22.31
N ASN A 135 -4.13 8.87 21.67
CA ASN A 135 -4.66 9.99 20.88
C ASN A 135 -5.43 10.99 21.76
N LYS A 136 -4.74 11.52 22.78
CA LYS A 136 -5.29 12.57 23.67
C LYS A 136 -5.66 13.82 22.88
N CYS A 137 -6.76 14.48 23.23
CA CYS A 137 -7.12 15.75 22.61
C CYS A 137 -6.18 16.87 23.08
N GLU A 138 -5.72 17.68 22.15
CA GLU A 138 -4.76 18.78 22.37
C GLU A 138 -5.46 20.15 22.36
N LYS A 139 -6.79 20.20 22.22
CA LYS A 139 -7.55 21.45 22.41
C LYS A 139 -7.48 21.92 23.85
N ALA A 140 -7.18 23.20 24.02
CA ALA A 140 -7.20 23.88 25.32
C ALA A 140 -8.56 23.67 26.04
N GLY A 141 -8.49 23.32 27.32
CA GLY A 141 -9.68 23.07 28.15
C GLY A 141 -10.37 21.71 27.93
N CYS A 142 -9.88 20.85 27.04
CA CYS A 142 -10.45 19.53 26.80
C CYS A 142 -9.76 18.43 27.63
N ASN A 143 -10.53 17.70 28.43
CA ASN A 143 -10.02 16.57 29.25
C ASN A 143 -10.10 15.21 28.55
N CYS A 144 -10.32 15.18 27.24
CA CYS A 144 -10.44 13.95 26.47
C CYS A 144 -9.10 13.22 26.37
N GLN A 145 -9.00 12.03 26.99
CA GLN A 145 -7.77 11.24 27.04
C GLN A 145 -7.56 10.33 25.83
N SER A 146 -8.59 10.09 25.03
CA SER A 146 -8.50 9.19 23.88
C SER A 146 -9.49 9.55 22.80
N TYR A 147 -9.05 9.49 21.54
CA TYR A 147 -9.95 9.63 20.40
C TYR A 147 -10.96 8.47 20.39
N ARG A 148 -12.25 8.81 20.38
CA ARG A 148 -13.35 7.85 20.36
C ARG A 148 -14.44 8.41 19.47
N THR A 149 -15.04 7.58 18.63
CA THR A 149 -16.12 8.01 17.73
C THR A 149 -17.23 6.96 17.70
N SER A 150 -18.46 7.41 17.46
CA SER A 150 -19.62 6.54 17.21
C SER A 150 -19.82 6.25 15.71
N ALA A 151 -18.79 6.48 14.89
CA ALA A 151 -18.83 6.15 13.47
C ALA A 151 -19.05 4.64 13.30
N THR A 152 -19.92 4.29 12.36
CA THR A 152 -20.20 2.91 11.97
C THR A 152 -19.63 2.69 10.58
N CYS A 153 -18.86 1.62 10.41
CA CYS A 153 -18.34 1.25 9.10
C CYS A 153 -19.48 0.82 8.17
N MET A 154 -19.27 0.84 6.86
CA MET A 154 -20.25 0.36 5.88
C MET A 154 -20.59 -1.13 6.02
N CYS A 155 -19.77 -1.90 6.73
CA CYS A 155 -20.10 -3.29 7.08
C CYS A 155 -21.11 -3.42 8.24
N GLY A 156 -21.55 -2.29 8.82
CA GLY A 156 -22.50 -2.24 9.94
C GLY A 156 -21.88 -2.36 11.33
N ILE A 157 -20.58 -2.65 11.43
CA ILE A 157 -19.86 -2.76 12.71
C ILE A 157 -19.28 -1.39 13.11
N PRO A 158 -19.30 -1.01 14.40
CA PRO A 158 -18.64 0.20 14.89
C PRO A 158 -17.16 0.29 14.46
N ASP A 159 -16.73 1.48 14.04
CA ASP A 159 -15.35 1.73 13.60
C ASP A 159 -14.33 1.43 14.72
N SER A 160 -14.72 1.62 15.97
CA SER A 160 -13.91 1.32 17.15
C SER A 160 -13.60 -0.17 17.36
N GLU A 161 -14.36 -1.08 16.75
CA GLU A 161 -14.13 -2.54 16.84
C GLU A 161 -13.20 -3.05 15.75
N HIS A 162 -12.88 -2.24 14.76
CA HIS A 162 -11.99 -2.63 13.69
C HIS A 162 -10.52 -2.50 14.12
N PHE A 163 -9.66 -3.24 13.42
CA PHE A 163 -8.22 -3.21 13.65
C PHE A 163 -7.46 -3.10 12.34
N MET A 164 -6.24 -2.59 12.43
CA MET A 164 -5.29 -2.61 11.32
C MET A 164 -4.62 -3.98 11.25
N LEU A 165 -4.79 -4.67 10.13
CA LEU A 165 -4.02 -5.86 9.78
C LEU A 165 -2.80 -5.45 8.95
N SER A 166 -1.65 -6.02 9.28
CA SER A 166 -0.41 -5.86 8.54
C SER A 166 0.27 -7.21 8.43
N GLU A 167 0.31 -7.74 7.22
CA GLU A 167 0.71 -9.12 6.96
C GLU A 167 1.67 -9.20 5.76
N THR A 168 2.49 -10.24 5.75
CA THR A 168 3.37 -10.60 4.64
C THR A 168 2.61 -11.31 3.53
N LYS A 169 3.24 -11.46 2.36
CA LYS A 169 2.70 -12.26 1.25
C LYS A 169 2.34 -13.70 1.67
N MET A 170 3.17 -14.32 2.52
CA MET A 170 2.95 -15.70 2.99
C MET A 170 1.78 -15.81 3.96
N GLU A 171 1.72 -14.92 4.96
CA GLU A 171 0.59 -14.85 5.91
C GLU A 171 -0.74 -14.60 5.17
N ARG A 172 -0.72 -13.70 4.19
CA ARG A 172 -1.89 -13.41 3.34
C ARG A 172 -2.36 -14.63 2.54
N LYS A 173 -1.42 -15.37 1.92
CA LYS A 173 -1.72 -16.60 1.18
C LYS A 173 -2.28 -17.69 2.09
N GLN A 174 -1.72 -17.85 3.30
CA GLN A 174 -2.22 -18.81 4.30
C GLN A 174 -3.65 -18.49 4.74
N ARG A 175 -4.01 -17.20 4.80
CA ARG A 175 -5.39 -16.74 5.07
C ARG A 175 -6.34 -16.89 3.88
N GLY A 176 -5.87 -17.41 2.73
CA GLY A 176 -6.66 -17.59 1.52
C GLY A 176 -7.02 -16.29 0.80
N MET A 177 -6.27 -15.22 1.05
CA MET A 177 -6.55 -13.90 0.47
C MET A 177 -5.71 -13.64 -0.79
N PRO A 178 -6.24 -12.88 -1.77
CA PRO A 178 -5.54 -12.63 -3.02
C PRO A 178 -4.29 -11.77 -2.81
N ILE A 179 -3.17 -12.18 -3.40
CA ILE A 179 -1.88 -11.46 -3.32
C ILE A 179 -1.66 -10.47 -4.48
N GLY A 180 -2.49 -10.55 -5.53
CA GLY A 180 -2.38 -9.71 -6.73
C GLY A 180 -1.16 -10.03 -7.59
N ARG A 181 -0.97 -9.27 -8.67
CA ARG A 181 0.22 -9.37 -9.52
C ARG A 181 1.45 -8.80 -8.79
N PRO A 182 2.66 -9.36 -9.03
CA PRO A 182 3.88 -8.75 -8.56
C PRO A 182 4.00 -7.30 -9.05
N THR A 183 4.42 -6.39 -8.17
CA THR A 183 4.50 -4.95 -8.46
C THR A 183 5.62 -4.32 -7.65
N ILE A 184 6.25 -3.32 -8.24
CA ILE A 184 7.36 -2.56 -7.64
C ILE A 184 6.95 -1.14 -7.25
N TYR A 185 5.67 -0.80 -7.37
CA TYR A 185 5.17 0.53 -7.05
C TYR A 185 5.20 0.77 -5.55
N GLN A 186 5.55 2.00 -5.17
CA GLN A 186 5.62 2.38 -3.78
C GLN A 186 4.22 2.33 -3.14
N ALA A 187 4.16 1.89 -1.88
CA ALA A 187 2.96 2.00 -1.06
C ALA A 187 1.69 1.33 -1.64
N MET A 188 1.87 0.25 -2.41
CA MET A 188 0.76 -0.57 -2.88
C MET A 188 -0.09 -1.16 -1.75
N GLY A 189 0.49 -1.31 -0.55
CA GLY A 189 -0.22 -1.71 0.67
C GLY A 189 -1.05 -2.97 0.45
N GLY A 190 -2.34 -2.91 0.75
CA GLY A 190 -3.30 -3.99 0.52
C GLY A 190 -3.74 -4.20 -0.93
N LEU A 191 -3.58 -3.22 -1.84
CA LEU A 191 -4.21 -3.23 -3.16
C LEU A 191 -3.77 -4.41 -4.05
N THR A 192 -4.71 -5.25 -4.43
CA THR A 192 -4.44 -6.52 -5.16
C THR A 192 -5.07 -6.57 -6.55
N GLY A 193 -5.91 -5.61 -6.89
CA GLY A 193 -6.60 -5.46 -8.18
C GLY A 193 -7.64 -4.34 -8.13
N PHE A 194 -8.36 -4.11 -9.24
CA PHE A 194 -9.36 -3.02 -9.34
C PHE A 194 -10.43 -3.09 -8.23
N ASN A 195 -10.88 -4.29 -7.89
CA ASN A 195 -11.88 -4.52 -6.84
C ASN A 195 -11.39 -4.13 -5.43
N SER A 196 -10.09 -3.89 -5.25
CA SER A 196 -9.53 -3.36 -4.00
C SER A 196 -9.93 -1.91 -3.72
N LEU A 197 -10.44 -1.19 -4.73
CA LEU A 197 -10.92 0.18 -4.63
C LEU A 197 -12.35 0.27 -4.06
N ALA A 198 -13.11 -0.82 -4.09
CA ALA A 198 -14.47 -0.86 -3.57
C ALA A 198 -14.45 -1.02 -2.04
N PRO A 199 -15.18 -0.18 -1.28
CA PRO A 199 -15.27 -0.32 0.17
C PRO A 199 -16.23 -1.45 0.59
N GLY A 200 -15.97 -2.05 1.75
CA GLY A 200 -16.94 -2.85 2.50
C GLY A 200 -17.48 -4.10 1.78
N GLN A 201 -18.78 -4.36 1.98
CA GLN A 201 -19.47 -5.60 1.58
C GLN A 201 -19.65 -5.74 0.05
N ILE A 202 -19.51 -4.66 -0.71
CA ILE A 202 -19.53 -4.71 -2.20
C ILE A 202 -18.38 -5.60 -2.71
N ARG A 203 -17.31 -5.76 -1.92
CA ARG A 203 -16.17 -6.63 -2.21
C ARG A 203 -16.37 -8.09 -1.76
N MET A 204 -17.55 -8.48 -1.26
CA MET A 204 -17.78 -9.89 -0.88
C MET A 204 -17.72 -10.86 -2.07
N ASP A 205 -17.57 -10.34 -3.29
CA ASP A 205 -17.16 -11.15 -4.41
C ASP A 205 -15.70 -11.62 -4.29
N ARG A 206 -15.53 -12.94 -4.15
CA ARG A 206 -14.22 -13.61 -4.18
C ARG A 206 -13.47 -13.40 -5.50
N THR A 207 -14.16 -12.97 -6.57
CA THR A 207 -13.57 -12.59 -7.87
C THR A 207 -12.77 -11.28 -7.83
N GLY A 208 -12.77 -10.56 -6.69
CA GLY A 208 -11.81 -9.49 -6.40
C GLY A 208 -10.35 -9.92 -6.39
N ALA A 209 -10.10 -11.22 -6.28
CA ALA A 209 -8.88 -11.81 -6.78
C ALA A 209 -8.87 -11.61 -8.30
N GLY A 210 -8.12 -10.63 -8.82
CA GLY A 210 -7.61 -10.81 -10.19
C GLY A 210 -7.07 -12.23 -10.24
N GLN A 211 -7.62 -13.06 -11.13
CA GLN A 211 -7.41 -14.51 -11.16
C GLN A 211 -5.95 -14.78 -10.84
N ALA A 212 -5.69 -15.52 -9.75
CA ALA A 212 -4.34 -15.99 -9.49
C ALA A 212 -3.94 -16.74 -10.77
N LEU A 213 -2.89 -16.27 -11.43
CA LEU A 213 -2.42 -16.89 -12.65
C LEU A 213 -2.25 -18.39 -12.36
N THR A 214 -2.79 -19.25 -13.22
CA THR A 214 -2.56 -20.69 -13.13
C THR A 214 -1.06 -20.97 -13.20
N GLU A 215 -0.59 -22.13 -12.75
CA GLU A 215 0.82 -22.48 -12.92
C GLU A 215 1.25 -22.40 -14.39
N GLU A 216 0.35 -22.70 -15.32
CA GLU A 216 0.56 -22.55 -16.77
C GLU A 216 0.69 -21.08 -17.18
N GLU A 217 -0.15 -20.19 -16.64
CA GLU A 217 -0.07 -18.75 -16.91
C GLU A 217 1.13 -18.07 -16.23
N ILE A 218 1.59 -18.59 -15.08
CA ILE A 218 2.82 -18.15 -14.39
C ILE A 218 4.05 -18.58 -15.19
N ASN A 219 4.03 -19.81 -15.71
CA ASN A 219 5.13 -20.39 -16.47
C ASN A 219 5.06 -20.07 -17.97
N ALA A 220 4.01 -19.36 -18.41
CA ALA A 220 3.88 -18.95 -19.79
C ALA A 220 5.01 -17.99 -20.17
N PRO A 221 5.63 -18.16 -21.35
CA PRO A 221 6.67 -17.25 -21.81
C PRO A 221 6.11 -15.83 -21.95
N ILE A 222 6.94 -14.86 -21.56
CA ILE A 222 6.55 -13.45 -21.60
C ILE A 222 6.30 -13.04 -23.05
N SER A 223 5.06 -12.64 -23.35
CA SER A 223 4.59 -12.30 -24.69
C SER A 223 4.39 -10.79 -24.86
N SER A 224 4.09 -10.37 -26.08
CA SER A 224 3.76 -8.97 -26.42
C SER A 224 2.52 -8.45 -25.70
N GLN A 225 1.63 -9.32 -25.21
CA GLN A 225 0.42 -8.96 -24.46
C GLN A 225 0.68 -8.73 -22.96
N ASN A 226 1.87 -9.09 -22.46
CA ASN A 226 2.24 -8.88 -21.07
C ASN A 226 2.62 -7.41 -20.81
N HIS A 227 2.47 -6.97 -19.54
CA HIS A 227 2.75 -5.60 -19.14
C HIS A 227 4.18 -5.19 -19.55
N PRO A 228 4.40 -3.95 -20.07
CA PRO A 228 5.71 -3.48 -20.56
C PRO A 228 6.88 -3.76 -19.60
N PHE A 229 6.64 -3.56 -18.30
CA PHE A 229 7.59 -3.86 -17.24
C PHE A 229 8.03 -5.34 -17.21
N LEU A 230 7.13 -6.31 -17.33
CA LEU A 230 7.50 -7.73 -17.32
C LEU A 230 8.34 -8.09 -18.55
N ARG A 231 8.03 -7.49 -19.71
CA ARG A 231 8.80 -7.68 -20.95
C ARG A 231 10.25 -7.16 -20.80
N ALA A 232 10.43 -6.02 -20.14
CA ALA A 232 11.75 -5.43 -19.93
C ALA A 232 12.62 -6.17 -18.89
N PHE A 233 12.03 -6.97 -18.02
CA PHE A 233 12.73 -7.68 -16.94
C PHE A 233 12.72 -9.21 -17.11
N ALA A 234 12.27 -9.72 -18.26
CA ALA A 234 12.25 -11.15 -18.58
C ALA A 234 13.61 -11.82 -18.36
N GLU A 235 14.69 -11.20 -18.87
CA GLU A 235 16.07 -11.71 -18.78
C GLU A 235 16.64 -11.70 -17.34
N VAL A 236 16.08 -10.90 -16.45
CA VAL A 236 16.52 -10.80 -15.03
C VAL A 236 15.81 -11.83 -14.15
N LEU A 237 14.66 -12.35 -14.61
CA LEU A 237 13.83 -13.31 -13.89
C LEU A 237 14.12 -14.77 -14.29
N GLU A 238 14.83 -15.00 -15.39
CA GLU A 238 15.33 -16.33 -15.74
C GLU A 238 16.45 -16.73 -14.75
N PRO A 239 16.32 -17.88 -14.05
CA PRO A 239 17.46 -18.41 -13.30
C PRO A 239 18.59 -18.63 -14.29
N GLN A 240 19.72 -17.95 -14.09
CA GLN A 240 20.90 -18.19 -14.91
C GLN A 240 21.18 -19.69 -14.92
N GLY A 241 21.06 -20.27 -16.11
CA GLY A 241 21.25 -21.68 -16.36
C GLY A 241 22.58 -22.15 -15.77
N GLU A 242 22.48 -23.28 -15.08
CA GLU A 242 23.51 -24.27 -14.78
C GLU A 242 24.96 -23.84 -15.10
N CYS A 243 25.71 -23.61 -14.03
CA CYS A 243 27.16 -23.62 -14.04
C CYS A 243 27.63 -24.96 -14.64
N ARG A 244 28.09 -24.95 -15.89
CA ARG A 244 28.77 -26.10 -16.51
C ARG A 244 30.10 -26.29 -15.79
N ILE A 245 30.22 -27.43 -15.09
CA ILE A 245 31.49 -28.01 -14.65
C ILE A 245 32.16 -28.64 -15.87
#